data_AF-A0A6A3HIV3-F1
#
_entry.id   AF-A0A6A3HIV3-F1
#
_cell.length_a   1.000
_cell.length_b   1.000
_cell.length_c   1.000
_cell.angle_alpha   90.00
_cell.angle_beta   90.00
_cell.angle_gamma   90.00
#
_symmetry.space_group_name_H-M   'P 1'
#
loop_
_entity.id
_entity.type
_entity.pdbx_description
1 polymer ?
#
loop_
_entity_poly.entity_id
_entity_poly.type
_entity_poly.pdbx_seq_one_letter_code
_entity_poly.pdbx_strand_id
1 'polypeptide(L)'
;MVAWADRFDLEKQVTFYLSYHDNKINQYIHFACIWQIFISALCMFASLEAFAEPPSFASWLPYGQYVLLNPSCVLAGVYMVWYIQLDRVAGSLGAILVFMSYLFANFFVQDYAPIHFESPGWQIALGVHCFAWVMQFIGHGVFERRKPALFDSLDQALVTAPMFVLLEALFAFGYRPQLYKRVSAAAKENIKAFRAAGKAL
;
A
#
# COMPACT_ATOMS: atom_id res chain seq x y z
N MET A 1 2.72 21.00 -9.26
CA MET A 1 3.62 20.08 -8.53
C MET A 1 3.34 20.23 -7.05
N VAL A 2 3.08 19.13 -6.35
CA VAL A 2 2.97 19.11 -4.88
C VAL A 2 4.36 19.41 -4.30
N ALA A 3 4.48 20.34 -3.35
CA ALA A 3 5.77 20.67 -2.75
C ALA A 3 6.30 19.45 -1.98
N TRP A 4 7.62 19.28 -1.90
CA TRP A 4 8.22 18.14 -1.19
C TRP A 4 7.75 18.05 0.28
N ALA A 5 7.61 19.21 0.94
CA ALA A 5 7.09 19.30 2.30
C ALA A 5 5.65 18.75 2.45
N ASP A 6 4.82 18.87 1.40
CA ASP A 6 3.43 18.39 1.43
C ASP A 6 3.32 16.86 1.30
N ARG A 7 4.41 16.17 0.92
CA ARG A 7 4.43 14.70 0.82
C ARG A 7 4.37 14.01 2.17
N PHE A 8 4.81 14.69 3.23
CA PHE A 8 4.79 14.20 4.61
C PHE A 8 3.80 14.97 5.50
N ASP A 9 2.96 15.80 4.91
CA ASP A 9 1.82 16.42 5.59
C ASP A 9 0.65 15.41 5.60
N LEU A 10 0.51 14.69 6.71
CA LEU A 10 -0.52 13.66 6.87
C LEU A 10 -1.93 14.17 6.56
N GLU A 11 -2.26 15.39 6.96
CA GLU A 11 -3.61 15.94 6.76
C GLU A 11 -3.89 16.18 5.27
N LYS A 12 -2.94 16.75 4.54
CA LYS A 12 -3.06 16.93 3.08
C LYS A 12 -3.11 15.60 2.34
N GLN A 13 -2.25 14.67 2.71
CA GLN A 13 -2.16 13.33 2.10
C GLN A 13 -3.47 12.56 2.28
N VAL A 14 -4.01 12.50 3.50
CA VAL A 14 -5.28 11.82 3.78
C VAL A 14 -6.46 12.55 3.13
N THR A 15 -6.47 13.89 3.13
CA THR A 15 -7.53 14.67 2.46
C THR A 15 -7.55 14.37 0.97
N PHE A 16 -6.38 14.31 0.31
CA PHE A 16 -6.30 13.93 -1.09
C PHE A 16 -6.86 12.52 -1.30
N TYR A 17 -6.39 11.54 -0.53
CA TYR A 17 -6.86 10.17 -0.62
C TYR A 17 -8.39 10.05 -0.51
N LEU A 18 -8.99 10.62 0.53
CA LEU A 18 -10.43 10.58 0.75
C LEU A 18 -11.21 11.31 -0.35
N SER A 19 -10.61 12.31 -1.00
CA SER A 19 -11.24 13.02 -2.11
C SER A 19 -11.38 12.17 -3.38
N TYR A 20 -10.66 11.06 -3.51
CA TYR A 20 -10.72 10.14 -4.67
C TYR A 20 -11.58 8.90 -4.44
N HIS A 21 -12.08 8.68 -3.23
CA HIS A 21 -12.81 7.48 -2.86
C HIS A 21 -14.09 7.87 -2.13
N ASP A 22 -15.09 8.40 -2.85
CA ASP A 22 -16.41 8.70 -2.28
C ASP A 22 -17.36 7.49 -2.35
N ASN A 23 -17.17 6.62 -3.36
CA ASN A 23 -18.01 5.45 -3.55
C ASN A 23 -17.63 4.29 -2.61
N LYS A 24 -18.60 3.74 -1.86
CA LYS A 24 -18.38 2.64 -0.91
C LYS A 24 -17.89 1.34 -1.55
N ILE A 25 -18.36 1.02 -2.75
CA ILE A 25 -17.90 -0.19 -3.46
C ILE A 25 -16.43 -0.02 -3.88
N ASN A 26 -16.07 1.16 -4.38
CA ASN A 26 -14.68 1.48 -4.70
C ASN A 26 -13.79 1.44 -3.44
N GLN A 27 -14.24 2.00 -2.31
CA GLN A 27 -13.53 1.91 -1.02
C GLN A 27 -13.28 0.44 -0.61
N TYR A 28 -14.29 -0.44 -0.68
CA TYR A 28 -14.11 -1.85 -0.32
C TYR A 28 -13.16 -2.59 -1.26
N ILE A 29 -13.26 -2.36 -2.57
CA ILE A 29 -12.32 -2.92 -3.54
C ILE A 29 -10.91 -2.43 -3.22
N HIS A 30 -10.76 -1.13 -2.96
CA HIS A 30 -9.48 -0.53 -2.66
C HIS A 30 -8.85 -1.15 -1.41
N PHE A 31 -9.61 -1.19 -0.31
CA PHE A 31 -9.22 -1.80 0.95
C PHE A 31 -8.78 -3.25 0.79
N ALA A 32 -9.52 -4.03 0.00
CA ALA A 32 -9.28 -5.47 -0.20
C ALA A 32 -8.20 -5.82 -1.22
N CYS A 33 -7.70 -4.87 -2.02
CA CYS A 33 -6.75 -5.15 -3.10
C CYS A 33 -5.39 -4.47 -2.92
N ILE A 34 -5.29 -3.35 -2.20
CA ILE A 34 -4.03 -2.60 -2.11
C ILE A 34 -2.93 -3.38 -1.38
N TRP A 35 -3.25 -4.03 -0.26
CA TRP A 35 -2.25 -4.87 0.44
C TRP A 35 -1.84 -6.08 -0.40
N GLN A 36 -2.73 -6.61 -1.22
CA GLN A 36 -2.48 -7.73 -2.13
C GLN A 36 -1.56 -7.30 -3.27
N ILE A 37 -1.74 -6.09 -3.81
CA ILE A 37 -0.82 -5.48 -4.78
C ILE A 37 0.57 -5.33 -4.17
N PHE A 38 0.65 -4.84 -2.93
CA PHE A 38 1.92 -4.65 -2.23
C PHE A 38 2.63 -5.99 -1.94
N ILE A 39 1.92 -6.97 -1.36
CA ILE A 39 2.49 -8.29 -1.03
C ILE A 39 2.90 -9.04 -2.28
N SER A 40 2.08 -9.03 -3.33
CA SER A 40 2.44 -9.68 -4.61
C SER A 40 3.65 -9.01 -5.27
N ALA A 41 3.79 -7.69 -5.17
CA ALA A 41 5.01 -7.00 -5.60
C ALA A 41 6.21 -7.49 -4.79
N LEU A 42 6.13 -7.55 -3.46
CA LEU A 42 7.20 -8.11 -2.63
C LEU A 42 7.57 -9.53 -3.05
N CYS A 43 6.63 -10.42 -3.34
CA CYS A 43 6.91 -11.77 -3.83
C CYS A 43 7.64 -11.78 -5.17
N MET A 44 7.24 -10.92 -6.12
CA MET A 44 7.94 -10.81 -7.41
C MET A 44 9.38 -10.33 -7.21
N PHE A 45 9.61 -9.34 -6.34
CA PHE A 45 10.97 -8.86 -6.01
C PHE A 45 11.77 -9.85 -5.15
N ALA A 46 11.11 -10.68 -4.33
CA ALA A 46 11.75 -11.70 -3.50
C ALA A 46 12.22 -12.91 -4.31
N SER A 47 11.73 -13.05 -5.55
CA SER A 47 12.17 -14.07 -6.51
C SER A 47 13.45 -13.68 -7.25
N LEU A 48 13.94 -12.45 -7.05
CA LEU A 48 15.22 -12.00 -7.58
C LEU A 48 16.35 -12.37 -6.61
N GLU A 49 17.55 -12.55 -7.15
CA GLU A 49 18.72 -12.98 -6.38
C GLU A 49 19.05 -12.03 -5.23
N ALA A 50 19.47 -12.60 -4.10
CA ALA A 50 20.05 -11.83 -3.01
C ALA A 50 21.40 -11.24 -3.46
N PHE A 51 21.65 -9.98 -3.10
CA PHE A 51 22.87 -9.27 -3.45
C PHE A 51 23.92 -9.31 -2.34
N ALA A 52 23.58 -9.85 -1.17
CA ALA A 52 24.48 -10.03 -0.05
C ALA A 52 23.96 -11.12 0.91
N GLU A 53 24.88 -11.69 1.70
CA GLU A 53 24.55 -12.60 2.78
C GLU A 53 23.74 -11.86 3.87
N PRO A 54 22.78 -12.55 4.51
CA PRO A 54 22.02 -11.96 5.60
C PRO A 54 22.94 -11.59 6.78
N PRO A 55 22.60 -10.53 7.54
CA PRO A 55 23.37 -10.18 8.73
C PRO A 55 23.43 -11.35 9.73
N SER A 56 24.58 -11.53 10.41
CA SER A 56 24.77 -12.66 11.34
C SER A 56 23.72 -12.74 12.44
N PHE A 57 23.22 -11.59 12.92
CA PHE A 57 22.17 -11.54 13.93
C PHE A 57 20.83 -12.12 13.45
N ALA A 58 20.57 -12.17 12.13
CA ALA A 58 19.33 -12.69 11.58
C ALA A 58 19.12 -14.15 12.00
N SER A 59 20.21 -14.93 12.10
CA SER A 59 20.17 -16.33 12.56
C SER A 59 19.61 -16.53 13.98
N TRP A 60 19.56 -15.47 14.79
CA TRP A 60 19.02 -15.51 16.15
C TRP A 60 17.55 -15.09 16.22
N LEU A 61 17.00 -14.57 15.13
CA LEU A 61 15.62 -14.11 15.07
C LEU A 61 14.69 -15.26 14.64
N PRO A 62 13.47 -15.35 15.21
CA PRO A 62 12.41 -16.16 14.61
C PRO A 62 12.21 -15.77 13.15
N TYR A 63 12.13 -16.75 12.26
CA TYR A 63 12.02 -16.55 10.81
C TYR A 63 13.23 -15.84 10.17
N GLY A 64 14.36 -15.83 10.86
CA GLY A 64 15.63 -15.23 10.43
C GLY A 64 16.13 -15.69 9.07
N GLN A 65 15.85 -16.95 8.70
CA GLN A 65 16.19 -17.51 7.40
C GLN A 65 15.52 -16.80 6.21
N TYR A 66 14.45 -16.02 6.45
CA TYR A 66 13.75 -15.24 5.44
C TYR A 66 14.15 -13.76 5.41
N VAL A 67 15.12 -13.36 6.24
CA VAL A 67 15.71 -12.01 6.22
C VAL A 67 16.77 -11.95 5.11
N LEU A 68 16.33 -12.04 3.86
CA LEU A 68 17.20 -12.02 2.67
C LEU A 68 17.49 -10.59 2.21
N LEU A 69 18.76 -10.25 1.97
CA LEU A 69 19.17 -8.98 1.35
C LEU A 69 18.99 -9.05 -0.18
N ASN A 70 17.73 -9.06 -0.60
CA ASN A 70 17.30 -9.07 -2.01
C ASN A 70 16.48 -7.81 -2.34
N PRO A 71 16.04 -7.61 -3.60
CA PRO A 71 15.25 -6.43 -3.97
C PRO A 71 13.97 -6.21 -3.16
N SER A 72 13.34 -7.27 -2.62
CA SER A 72 12.17 -7.13 -1.74
C SER A 72 12.52 -6.46 -0.40
N CYS A 73 13.73 -6.69 0.12
CA CYS A 73 14.23 -6.01 1.33
C CYS A 73 14.36 -4.50 1.09
N VAL A 74 14.88 -4.10 -0.07
CA VAL A 74 15.01 -2.67 -0.43
C VAL A 74 13.62 -2.03 -0.53
N LEU A 75 12.68 -2.68 -1.22
CA LEU A 75 11.31 -2.20 -1.36
C LEU A 75 10.63 -2.04 0.01
N ALA A 76 10.73 -3.07 0.87
CA ALA A 76 10.18 -3.03 2.22
C ALA A 76 10.80 -1.90 3.06
N GLY A 77 12.13 -1.74 3.01
CA GLY A 77 12.83 -0.67 3.73
C GLY A 77 12.36 0.73 3.34
N VAL A 78 12.18 0.98 2.03
CA VAL A 78 11.63 2.26 1.53
C VAL A 78 10.24 2.52 2.10
N TYR A 79 9.34 1.52 2.08
CA TYR A 79 7.97 1.67 2.60
C TYR A 79 7.96 1.90 4.11
N MET A 80 8.76 1.15 4.87
CA MET A 80 8.87 1.31 6.33
C MET A 80 9.30 2.73 6.70
N VAL A 81 10.37 3.24 6.06
CA VAL A 81 10.85 4.60 6.31
C VAL A 81 9.80 5.63 5.91
N TRP A 82 9.17 5.49 4.74
CA TRP A 82 8.11 6.39 4.29
C TRP A 82 6.96 6.46 5.29
N TYR A 83 6.53 5.32 5.83
CA TYR A 83 5.35 5.23 6.69
C TYR A 83 5.61 5.88 8.04
N ILE A 84 6.76 5.57 8.65
CA ILE A 84 7.18 6.16 9.92
C ILE A 84 7.31 7.69 9.82
N GLN A 85 7.83 8.19 8.69
CA GLN A 85 7.96 9.63 8.44
C GLN A 85 6.61 10.32 8.27
N LEU A 86 5.60 9.63 7.72
CA LEU A 86 4.26 10.18 7.50
C LEU A 86 3.45 10.30 8.80
N ASP A 87 3.47 9.27 9.65
CA ASP A 87 2.88 9.31 10.99
C ASP A 87 3.62 8.35 11.92
N ARG A 88 4.17 8.83 13.04
CA ARG A 88 5.02 7.98 13.89
C ARG A 88 4.31 6.75 14.44
N VAL A 89 3.03 6.85 14.79
CA VAL A 89 2.32 5.75 15.49
C VAL A 89 1.73 4.78 14.47
N ALA A 90 0.85 5.25 13.59
CA ALA A 90 0.26 4.42 12.54
C ALA A 90 1.34 3.95 11.55
N GLY A 91 2.35 4.76 11.29
CA GLY A 91 3.46 4.41 10.40
C GLY A 91 4.40 3.38 10.98
N SER A 92 4.62 3.37 12.30
CA SER A 92 5.34 2.27 12.96
C SER A 92 4.56 0.96 12.86
N LEU A 93 3.23 1.00 13.05
CA LEU A 93 2.39 -0.18 12.83
C LEU A 93 2.45 -0.63 11.37
N GLY A 94 2.36 0.30 10.41
CA GLY A 94 2.51 0.03 8.99
C GLY A 94 3.88 -0.57 8.65
N ALA A 95 4.96 -0.09 9.26
CA ALA A 95 6.30 -0.62 9.08
C ALA A 95 6.42 -2.07 9.61
N ILE A 96 5.76 -2.39 10.74
CA ILE A 96 5.67 -3.77 11.23
C ILE A 96 4.94 -4.66 10.23
N LEU A 97 3.79 -4.21 9.71
CA LEU A 97 3.03 -4.97 8.70
C LEU A 97 3.82 -5.18 7.41
N VAL A 98 4.55 -4.16 6.96
CA VAL A 98 5.47 -4.25 5.81
C VAL A 98 6.57 -5.27 6.06
N PHE A 99 7.21 -5.23 7.23
CA PHE A 99 8.26 -6.18 7.58
C PHE A 99 7.73 -7.63 7.63
N MET A 100 6.55 -7.85 8.21
CA MET A 100 5.90 -9.17 8.21
C MET A 100 5.54 -9.64 6.79
N SER A 101 5.09 -8.72 5.93
CA SER A 101 4.78 -9.00 4.52
C SER A 101 6.05 -9.36 3.73
N TYR A 102 7.18 -8.73 4.05
CA TYR A 102 8.49 -9.03 3.48
C TYR A 102 8.98 -10.42 3.89
N LEU A 103 8.88 -10.78 5.18
CA LEU A 103 9.23 -12.13 5.64
C LEU A 103 8.33 -13.17 4.98
N PHE A 104 7.02 -12.89 4.93
CA PHE A 104 6.06 -13.76 4.24
C PHE A 104 6.40 -13.93 2.76
N ALA A 105 6.75 -12.85 2.04
CA ALA A 105 7.09 -12.92 0.62
C ALA A 105 8.31 -13.83 0.36
N ASN A 106 9.34 -13.71 1.19
CA ASN A 106 10.53 -14.57 1.09
C ASN A 106 10.20 -16.02 1.44
N PHE A 107 9.49 -16.27 2.53
CA PHE A 107 8.99 -17.61 2.87
C PHE A 107 8.16 -18.23 1.74
N PHE A 108 7.22 -17.45 1.19
CA PHE A 108 6.30 -17.94 0.17
C PHE A 108 7.03 -18.33 -1.11
N VAL A 109 7.99 -17.51 -1.54
CA VAL A 109 8.72 -17.72 -2.79
C VAL A 109 9.76 -18.82 -2.67
N GLN A 110 10.50 -18.87 -1.55
CA GLN A 110 11.63 -19.78 -1.39
C GLN A 110 11.17 -21.20 -1.03
N ASP A 111 10.13 -21.33 -0.19
CA ASP A 111 9.72 -22.62 0.34
C ASP A 111 8.30 -23.00 -0.08
N TYR A 112 7.31 -22.16 0.25
CA TYR A 112 5.91 -22.57 0.19
C TYR A 112 5.44 -22.87 -1.24
N ALA A 113 5.70 -21.96 -2.19
CA ALA A 113 5.21 -22.10 -3.54
C ALA A 113 5.88 -23.26 -4.32
N PRO A 114 7.21 -23.44 -4.25
CA PRO A 114 7.85 -24.62 -4.84
C PRO A 114 7.33 -25.95 -4.28
N ILE A 115 7.09 -26.03 -2.96
CA ILE A 115 6.64 -27.26 -2.30
C ILE A 115 5.18 -27.59 -2.59
N HIS A 116 4.30 -26.59 -2.60
CA HIS A 116 2.85 -26.82 -2.61
C HIS A 116 2.18 -26.59 -3.98
N PHE A 117 2.81 -25.81 -4.86
CA PHE A 117 2.25 -25.49 -6.18
C PHE A 117 3.13 -25.94 -7.34
N GLU A 118 4.32 -26.47 -7.06
CA GLU A 118 5.30 -26.87 -8.09
C GLU A 118 5.58 -25.74 -9.11
N SER A 119 5.47 -24.49 -8.67
CA SER A 119 5.54 -23.29 -9.50
C SER A 119 6.37 -22.21 -8.80
N PRO A 120 7.18 -21.42 -9.56
CA PRO A 120 7.85 -20.26 -9.00
C PRO A 120 6.86 -19.29 -8.36
N GLY A 121 7.09 -18.91 -7.10
CA GLY A 121 6.16 -18.06 -6.34
C GLY A 121 5.81 -16.73 -7.02
N TRP A 122 6.71 -16.15 -7.83
CA TRP A 122 6.41 -14.93 -8.59
C TRP A 122 5.28 -15.10 -9.61
N GLN A 123 5.06 -16.30 -10.17
CA GLN A 123 3.99 -16.51 -11.16
C GLN A 123 2.61 -16.41 -10.51
N ILE A 124 2.47 -17.02 -9.34
CA ILE A 124 1.26 -16.92 -8.52
C ILE A 124 1.07 -15.46 -8.08
N ALA A 125 2.14 -14.82 -7.61
CA ALA A 125 2.10 -13.41 -7.21
C ALA A 125 1.68 -12.50 -8.36
N LEU A 126 2.19 -12.72 -9.58
CA LEU A 126 1.81 -11.96 -10.77
C LEU A 126 0.32 -12.10 -11.09
N GLY A 127 -0.24 -13.31 -10.96
CA GLY A 127 -1.69 -13.53 -11.10
C GLY A 127 -2.51 -12.71 -10.11
N VAL A 128 -2.13 -12.73 -8.83
CA VAL A 128 -2.76 -11.91 -7.77
C VAL A 128 -2.60 -10.42 -8.07
N HIS A 129 -1.42 -9.99 -8.50
CA HIS A 129 -1.10 -8.60 -8.80
C HIS A 129 -1.98 -8.06 -9.93
N CYS A 130 -2.07 -8.79 -11.04
CA CYS A 130 -2.91 -8.42 -12.18
C CYS A 130 -4.39 -8.39 -11.81
N PHE A 131 -4.88 -9.40 -11.09
CA PHE A 131 -6.27 -9.44 -10.64
C PHE A 131 -6.61 -8.23 -9.76
N ALA A 132 -5.77 -7.94 -8.76
CA ALA A 132 -5.99 -6.84 -7.84
C ALA A 132 -5.99 -5.47 -8.55
N TRP A 133 -5.08 -5.25 -9.52
CA TRP A 133 -5.08 -4.03 -10.34
C TRP A 133 -6.31 -3.90 -11.24
N VAL A 134 -6.74 -4.99 -11.89
CA VAL A 134 -7.99 -4.98 -12.67
C VAL A 134 -9.15 -4.56 -11.80
N MET A 135 -9.25 -5.09 -10.57
CA MET A 135 -10.27 -4.68 -9.62
C MET A 135 -10.15 -3.20 -9.24
N GLN A 136 -8.95 -2.67 -8.98
CA GLN A 136 -8.75 -1.22 -8.73
C GLN A 136 -9.27 -0.36 -9.89
N PHE A 137 -8.97 -0.73 -11.13
CA PHE A 137 -9.45 0.01 -12.30
C PHE A 137 -10.96 -0.09 -12.48
N ILE A 138 -11.57 -1.23 -12.18
CA ILE A 138 -13.04 -1.38 -12.12
C ILE A 138 -13.61 -0.48 -11.02
N GLY A 139 -13.02 -0.48 -9.83
CA GLY A 139 -13.36 0.40 -8.71
C GLY A 139 -13.47 1.86 -9.14
N HIS A 140 -12.39 2.38 -9.73
CA HIS A 140 -12.32 3.77 -10.17
C HIS A 140 -13.17 4.08 -11.40
N GLY A 141 -13.12 3.24 -12.44
CA GLY A 141 -13.79 3.50 -13.71
C GLY A 141 -15.31 3.32 -13.64
N VAL A 142 -15.77 2.22 -13.03
CA VAL A 142 -17.20 1.85 -13.02
C VAL A 142 -17.94 2.52 -11.86
N PHE A 143 -17.36 2.46 -10.65
CA PHE A 143 -18.06 2.88 -9.43
C PHE A 143 -17.75 4.33 -9.05
N GLU A 144 -16.49 4.73 -9.07
CA GLU A 144 -16.10 6.12 -8.76
C GLU A 144 -16.38 7.07 -9.94
N ARG A 145 -16.33 6.56 -11.18
CA ARG A 145 -16.39 7.34 -12.43
C ARG A 145 -15.40 8.49 -12.45
N ARG A 146 -14.18 8.17 -12.01
CA ARG A 146 -13.07 9.11 -11.92
C ARG A 146 -11.78 8.36 -12.18
N LYS A 147 -10.89 8.95 -12.97
CA LYS A 147 -9.55 8.41 -13.17
C LYS A 147 -8.84 8.14 -11.82
N PRO A 148 -8.09 7.03 -11.69
CA PRO A 148 -7.29 6.76 -10.51
C PRO A 148 -6.31 7.89 -10.20
N ALA A 149 -5.99 8.07 -8.92
CA ALA A 149 -4.96 8.99 -8.46
C ALA A 149 -3.57 8.70 -9.04
N LEU A 150 -3.35 7.49 -9.61
CA LEU A 150 -2.13 7.10 -10.32
C LEU A 150 -1.69 8.12 -11.37
N PHE A 151 -2.64 8.78 -12.04
CA PHE A 151 -2.35 9.77 -13.07
C PHE A 151 -2.10 11.19 -12.52
N ASP A 152 -2.28 11.40 -11.22
CA ASP A 152 -2.13 12.70 -10.57
C ASP A 152 -0.97 12.70 -9.56
N SER A 153 -0.69 11.58 -8.87
CA SER A 153 0.39 11.43 -7.89
C SER A 153 0.82 9.96 -7.77
N LEU A 154 1.94 9.60 -8.41
CA LEU A 154 2.49 8.24 -8.41
C LEU A 154 2.92 7.77 -7.01
N ASP A 155 3.51 8.66 -6.22
CA ASP A 155 3.93 8.39 -4.84
C ASP A 155 2.75 8.08 -3.91
N GLN A 156 1.63 8.79 -4.07
CA GLN A 156 0.41 8.45 -3.34
C GLN A 156 -0.22 7.15 -3.81
N ALA A 157 -0.28 6.95 -5.13
CA ALA A 157 -0.93 5.78 -5.72
C ALA A 157 -0.16 4.47 -5.45
N LEU A 158 1.17 4.51 -5.42
CA LEU A 158 1.99 3.31 -5.27
C LEU A 158 2.53 3.16 -3.86
N VAL A 159 3.19 4.19 -3.31
CA VAL A 159 3.90 4.06 -2.02
C VAL A 159 2.93 4.24 -0.86
N THR A 160 2.11 5.28 -0.88
CA THR A 160 1.31 5.69 0.30
C THR A 160 -0.02 4.96 0.41
N ALA A 161 -0.51 4.31 -0.66
CA ALA A 161 -1.82 3.68 -0.68
C ALA A 161 -2.03 2.61 0.43
N PRO A 162 -1.12 1.67 0.70
CA PRO A 162 -1.31 0.71 1.81
C PRO A 162 -1.40 1.38 3.18
N MET A 163 -0.66 2.47 3.39
CA MET A 163 -0.74 3.29 4.60
C MET A 163 -2.12 3.96 4.74
N PHE A 164 -2.73 4.42 3.65
CA PHE A 164 -4.08 4.98 3.70
C PHE A 164 -5.15 3.94 4.06
N VAL A 165 -5.04 2.72 3.52
CA VAL A 165 -5.92 1.60 3.91
C VAL A 165 -5.77 1.27 5.40
N LEU A 166 -4.54 1.27 5.92
CA LEU A 166 -4.31 1.11 7.36
C LEU A 166 -4.95 2.25 8.17
N LEU A 167 -4.78 3.50 7.74
CA LEU A 167 -5.37 4.66 8.42
C LEU A 167 -6.90 4.61 8.37
N GLU A 168 -7.52 4.19 7.27
CA GLU A 168 -8.97 4.01 7.17
C GLU A 168 -9.49 3.01 8.20
N ALA A 169 -8.80 1.87 8.35
CA ALA A 169 -9.10 0.90 9.41
C ALA A 169 -8.94 1.53 10.81
N LEU A 170 -7.82 2.22 11.06
CA LEU A 170 -7.54 2.85 12.35
C LEU A 170 -8.55 3.95 12.71
N PHE A 171 -8.99 4.75 11.72
CA PHE A 171 -10.03 5.76 11.91
C PHE A 171 -11.35 5.14 12.33
N ALA A 172 -11.72 3.98 11.77
CA ALA A 172 -12.90 3.23 12.21
C ALA A 172 -12.81 2.77 13.68
N PHE A 173 -11.60 2.54 14.19
CA PHE A 173 -11.33 2.25 15.62
C PHE A 173 -11.10 3.50 16.48
N GLY A 174 -11.34 4.71 15.95
CA GLY A 174 -11.25 5.95 16.70
C GLY A 174 -9.84 6.54 16.82
N TYR A 175 -8.88 6.11 16.00
CA TYR A 175 -7.57 6.75 15.92
C TYR A 175 -7.70 8.21 15.43
N ARG A 176 -7.08 9.17 16.12
CA ARG A 176 -7.06 10.61 15.75
C ARG A 176 -8.42 11.16 15.26
N PRO A 177 -9.50 11.13 16.08
CA PRO A 177 -10.85 11.45 15.62
C PRO A 177 -10.98 12.90 15.12
N GLN A 178 -10.22 13.83 15.69
CA GLN A 178 -10.20 15.23 15.25
C GLN A 178 -9.55 15.41 13.87
N LEU A 179 -8.50 14.63 13.56
CA LEU A 179 -7.92 14.62 12.22
C LEU A 179 -8.94 14.08 11.23
N TYR A 180 -9.53 12.92 11.53
CA TYR A 180 -10.54 12.30 10.67
C TYR A 180 -11.70 13.25 10.36
N LYS A 181 -12.18 14.01 11.36
CA LYS A 181 -13.22 15.02 11.15
C LYS A 181 -12.80 16.12 10.17
N ARG A 182 -11.58 16.65 10.29
CA ARG A 182 -11.07 17.72 9.40
C ARG A 182 -10.87 17.22 7.97
N VAL A 183 -10.15 16.11 7.79
CA VAL A 183 -9.89 15.54 6.45
C VAL A 183 -11.18 15.11 5.75
N SER A 184 -12.15 14.58 6.50
CA SER A 184 -13.45 14.18 5.93
C SER A 184 -14.28 15.38 5.49
N ALA A 185 -14.24 16.49 6.24
CA ALA A 185 -14.91 17.73 5.85
C ALA A 185 -14.27 18.32 4.58
N ALA A 186 -12.93 18.43 4.56
CA ALA A 186 -12.19 18.93 3.42
C ALA A 186 -12.37 18.06 2.16
N ALA A 187 -12.37 16.73 2.31
CA ALA A 187 -12.62 15.81 1.20
C ALA A 187 -14.02 15.99 0.60
N LYS A 188 -15.06 16.17 1.42
CA LYS A 188 -16.42 16.45 0.95
C LYS A 188 -16.51 17.75 0.15
N GLU A 189 -15.81 18.79 0.59
CA GLU A 189 -15.71 20.05 -0.16
C GLU A 189 -15.02 19.85 -1.52
N ASN A 190 -13.91 19.11 -1.55
CA ASN A 190 -13.21 18.78 -2.79
C ASN A 190 -14.07 17.98 -3.76
N ILE A 191 -14.81 16.98 -3.26
CA ILE A 191 -15.73 16.15 -4.07
C ILE A 191 -16.86 17.01 -4.64
N LYS A 192 -17.44 17.90 -3.84
CA LYS A 192 -18.48 18.83 -4.30
C LYS A 192 -17.96 19.75 -5.39
N ALA A 193 -16.76 20.33 -5.21
CA ALA A 193 -16.12 21.18 -6.21
C ALA A 193 -15.81 20.41 -7.50
N PHE A 194 -15.32 19.18 -7.40
CA PHE A 194 -15.04 18.31 -8.55
C PHE A 194 -16.31 18.02 -9.37
N ARG A 195 -17.41 17.67 -8.70
CA ARG A 195 -18.71 17.42 -9.35
C ARG A 195 -19.29 18.69 -10.00
N ALA A 196 -19.19 19.83 -9.32
CA ALA A 196 -19.67 21.11 -9.85
C ALA A 196 -18.90 21.56 -11.10
N ALA A 197 -17.61 21.20 -11.20
CA ALA A 197 -16.78 21.52 -12.36
C ALA A 197 -17.12 20.70 -13.62
N GLY A 198 -18.12 19.79 -13.56
CA GLY A 198 -18.50 18.95 -14.70
C GLY A 198 -17.37 18.06 -15.21
N LYS A 199 -16.32 17.86 -14.40
CA LYS A 199 -15.17 17.01 -14.72
C LYS A 199 -15.58 15.54 -14.57
N ALA A 200 -16.48 15.09 -15.42
CA ALA A 200 -16.69 13.68 -15.70
C ALA A 200 -15.87 13.33 -16.94
N LEU A 201 -14.84 12.52 -16.76
CA LEU A 201 -14.29 11.60 -17.76
C LEU A 201 -13.95 10.31 -17.03
#